data_AF-B0W3Y3-F1
#
_entry.id   AF-B0W3Y3-F1
#
_cell.length_a   1.000
_cell.length_b   1.000
_cell.length_c   1.000
_cell.angle_alpha   90.00
_cell.angle_beta   90.00
_cell.angle_gamma   90.00
#
_symmetry.space_group_name_H-M   'P 1'
#
loop_
_entity.id
_entity.type
_entity.pdbx_description
1 polymer ?
#
loop_
_entity_poly.entity_id
_entity_poly.type
_entity_poly.pdbx_seq_one_letter_code
_entity_poly.pdbx_strand_id
1 'polypeptide(L)'
;MEGHESAEAKNVSIIFSPVQEEAGALAKMLKVFEDHQVNLLHIESRSSTRGPGYEFMVECDSKCQNLSAAIETVREKSDYFNIISRDYKDNEATVPWFPRRIRDLDRFANQILSYGAELDSDHPGFTDETYRKRRKYFADIAFNYKHGQPLPHVDYTEEETNTWREVFRNLTKLYPTHACQGATGVRSHV
;
A
#
# COMPACT_ATOMS: atom_id res chain seq x y z
N MET A 1 -16.93 10.06 18.78
CA MET A 1 -16.14 9.08 19.55
C MET A 1 -15.00 8.70 18.64
N GLU A 2 -13.80 9.08 19.06
CA GLU A 2 -12.49 9.13 18.38
C GLU A 2 -12.40 8.39 17.04
N GLY A 3 -12.48 9.16 15.95
CA GLY A 3 -11.95 8.72 14.68
C GLY A 3 -10.44 8.59 14.86
N HIS A 4 -9.94 7.35 14.76
CA HIS A 4 -8.51 7.15 14.57
C HIS A 4 -8.16 7.81 13.24
N GLU A 5 -7.67 9.06 13.30
CA GLU A 5 -6.87 9.62 12.23
C GLU A 5 -5.76 8.59 11.98
N SER A 6 -5.90 7.79 10.94
CA SER A 6 -4.77 7.10 10.34
C SER A 6 -3.79 8.22 10.08
N ALA A 7 -2.74 8.32 10.90
CA ALA A 7 -1.70 9.33 10.78
C ALA A 7 -1.32 9.34 9.30
N GLU A 8 -1.80 10.34 8.56
CA GLU A 8 -1.54 10.44 7.14
C GLU A 8 -0.02 10.43 7.05
N ALA A 9 0.54 9.36 6.47
CA ALA A 9 1.95 9.33 6.19
C ALA A 9 2.17 10.39 5.10
N LYS A 10 2.37 11.64 5.55
CA LYS A 10 2.73 12.77 4.71
C LYS A 10 4.23 12.63 4.43
N ASN A 11 4.56 11.66 3.60
CA ASN A 11 5.93 11.39 3.19
C ASN A 11 6.08 11.59 1.69
N VAL A 12 7.23 12.15 1.33
CA VAL A 12 7.64 12.37 -0.06
C VAL A 12 8.78 11.42 -0.34
N SER A 13 8.63 10.59 -1.37
CA SER A 13 9.70 9.70 -1.83
C SER A 13 10.37 10.33 -3.04
N ILE A 14 11.68 10.55 -2.94
CA ILE A 14 12.50 11.10 -4.01
C ILE A 14 13.36 9.95 -4.56
N ILE A 15 13.33 9.76 -5.86
CA ILE A 15 14.20 8.82 -6.57
C ILE A 15 15.16 9.61 -7.42
N PHE A 16 16.46 9.35 -7.29
CA PHE A 16 17.45 10.03 -8.10
C PHE A 16 18.68 9.16 -8.41
N SER A 17 19.36 9.50 -9.51
CA SER A 17 20.66 8.96 -9.88
C SER A 17 21.65 10.14 -9.99
N PRO A 18 22.76 10.17 -9.23
CA PRO A 18 23.74 11.24 -9.32
C PRO A 18 24.39 11.30 -10.71
N VAL A 19 24.78 12.51 -11.14
CA VAL A 19 25.51 12.71 -12.42
C VAL A 19 26.88 12.02 -12.41
N GLN A 20 27.53 12.00 -11.25
CA GLN A 20 28.86 11.41 -11.08
C GLN A 20 28.80 10.26 -10.09
N GLU A 21 29.11 9.06 -10.58
CA GLU A 21 29.28 7.87 -9.75
C GLU A 21 30.71 7.76 -9.27
N GLU A 22 30.95 8.24 -8.06
CA GLU A 22 32.24 8.19 -7.40
C GLU A 22 32.10 7.84 -5.91
N ALA A 23 33.23 7.52 -5.28
CA ALA A 23 33.28 7.26 -3.85
C ALA A 23 32.73 8.47 -3.08
N GLY A 24 31.66 8.25 -2.31
CA GLY A 24 31.01 9.30 -1.53
C GLY A 24 29.93 10.10 -2.27
N ALA A 25 29.58 9.76 -3.51
CA ALA A 25 28.49 10.42 -4.24
C ALA A 25 27.17 10.42 -3.44
N LEU A 26 26.77 9.28 -2.87
CA LEU A 26 25.60 9.22 -1.99
C LEU A 26 25.75 10.14 -0.78
N ALA A 27 26.89 10.12 -0.09
CA ALA A 27 27.10 10.96 1.09
C ALA A 27 27.00 12.46 0.75
N LYS A 28 27.54 12.88 -0.41
CA LYS A 28 27.40 14.25 -0.92
C LYS A 28 25.94 14.62 -1.18
N MET A 29 25.16 13.69 -1.73
CA MET A 29 23.73 13.90 -1.97
C MET A 29 22.93 13.93 -0.67
N LEU A 30 23.22 13.06 0.29
CA LEU A 30 22.59 13.06 1.61
C LEU A 30 22.89 14.33 2.40
N LYS A 31 24.09 14.91 2.22
CA LYS A 31 24.46 16.18 2.84
C LYS A 31 23.53 17.32 2.45
N VAL A 32 22.99 17.32 1.23
CA VAL A 32 22.00 18.32 0.78
C VAL A 32 20.77 18.33 1.69
N PHE A 33 20.28 17.15 2.09
CA PHE A 33 19.14 17.06 2.99
C PHE A 33 19.48 17.54 4.40
N GLU A 34 20.69 17.22 4.89
CA GLU A 34 21.18 17.71 6.18
C GLU A 34 21.31 19.25 6.20
N ASP A 35 21.89 19.84 5.16
CA ASP A 35 22.10 21.30 5.03
C ASP A 35 20.76 22.06 5.01
N HIS A 36 19.71 21.44 4.45
CA HIS A 36 18.36 21.99 4.43
C HIS A 36 17.51 21.59 5.65
N GLN A 37 18.08 20.88 6.63
CA GLN A 37 17.37 20.39 7.83
C GLN A 37 16.16 19.50 7.50
N VAL A 38 16.27 18.68 6.46
CA VAL A 38 15.24 17.71 6.05
C VAL A 38 15.54 16.37 6.70
N ASN A 39 14.58 15.85 7.47
CA ASN A 39 14.71 14.54 8.09
C ASN A 39 14.41 13.41 7.10
N LEU A 40 15.27 12.38 7.09
CA LEU A 40 15.14 11.22 6.22
C LEU A 40 14.55 10.05 7.01
N LEU A 41 13.43 9.51 6.53
CA LEU A 41 12.71 8.38 7.15
C LEU A 41 13.25 7.03 6.65
N HIS A 42 13.63 6.98 5.39
CA HIS A 42 14.14 5.77 4.75
C HIS A 42 15.10 6.11 3.63
N ILE A 43 16.18 5.33 3.50
CA ILE A 43 17.15 5.45 2.41
C ILE A 43 17.41 4.06 1.87
N GLU A 44 17.40 3.97 0.55
CA GLU A 44 17.68 2.74 -0.16
C GLU A 44 18.53 3.02 -1.40
N SER A 45 19.50 2.14 -1.65
CA SER A 45 20.29 2.10 -2.88
C SER A 45 19.97 0.84 -3.68
N ARG A 46 19.82 0.96 -5.00
CA ARG A 46 19.61 -0.15 -5.92
C ARG A 46 20.43 0.05 -7.18
N SER A 47 20.91 -1.04 -7.77
CA SER A 47 21.51 -0.96 -9.11
C SER A 47 20.46 -0.46 -10.10
N SER A 48 20.82 0.50 -10.94
CA SER A 48 19.91 1.06 -11.94
C SER A 48 19.57 -0.01 -12.98
N THR A 49 18.30 -0.07 -13.37
CA THR A 49 17.86 -0.89 -14.51
C THR A 49 17.95 -0.13 -15.83
N ARG A 50 18.30 1.17 -15.80
CA ARG A 50 18.31 2.07 -16.96
C ARG A 50 19.70 2.23 -17.56
N GLY A 51 20.74 1.96 -16.79
CA GLY A 51 22.13 2.08 -17.21
C GLY A 51 23.08 1.56 -16.14
N PRO A 52 24.40 1.60 -16.40
CA PRO A 52 25.38 1.32 -15.38
C PRO A 52 25.24 2.34 -14.24
N GLY A 53 25.06 1.84 -13.02
CA GLY A 53 25.06 2.68 -11.83
C GLY A 53 24.06 2.33 -10.75
N TYR A 54 23.79 3.29 -9.87
CA TYR A 54 22.89 3.19 -8.72
C TYR A 54 21.82 4.29 -8.72
N GLU A 55 20.60 3.86 -8.46
CA GLU A 55 19.49 4.72 -8.10
C GLU A 55 19.31 4.73 -6.59
N PHE A 56 19.11 5.92 -6.05
CA PHE A 56 18.81 6.13 -4.64
C PHE A 56 17.35 6.53 -4.48
N MET A 57 16.70 5.88 -3.51
CA MET A 57 15.35 6.23 -3.09
C MET A 57 15.42 6.73 -1.65
N VAL A 58 14.96 7.95 -1.44
CA VAL A 58 14.96 8.62 -0.15
C VAL A 58 13.54 9.03 0.20
N GLU A 59 13.03 8.54 1.32
CA GLU A 59 11.76 9.01 1.88
C GLU A 59 12.01 10.10 2.91
N CYS A 60 11.38 11.25 2.71
CA CYS A 60 11.48 12.43 3.56
C CYS A 60 10.14 12.70 4.27
N ASP A 61 10.21 13.32 5.44
CA ASP A 61 9.03 13.90 6.09
C ASP A 61 8.55 15.14 5.30
N SER A 62 7.29 15.16 4.86
CA SER A 62 6.75 16.27 4.07
C SER A 62 6.50 17.54 4.90
N LYS A 63 6.60 17.47 6.24
CA LYS A 63 6.42 18.64 7.13
C LYS A 63 7.63 19.57 7.16
N CYS A 64 8.74 19.18 6.54
CA CYS A 64 9.96 20.00 6.49
C CYS A 64 9.74 21.23 5.59
N GLN A 65 9.85 22.44 6.17
CA GLN A 65 9.64 23.72 5.45
C GLN A 65 10.61 23.91 4.26
N ASN A 66 11.81 23.36 4.34
CA ASN A 66 12.86 23.52 3.32
C ASN A 66 12.93 22.34 2.32
N LEU A 67 11.92 21.47 2.30
CA LEU A 67 11.93 20.27 1.44
C LEU A 67 11.97 20.63 -0.05
N SER A 68 11.30 21.71 -0.47
CA SER A 68 11.32 22.18 -1.86
C SER A 68 12.72 22.58 -2.33
N ALA A 69 13.45 23.36 -1.54
CA ALA A 69 14.82 23.78 -1.86
C ALA A 69 15.80 22.59 -1.93
N ALA A 70 15.64 21.61 -1.03
CA ALA A 70 16.41 20.37 -1.08
C ALA A 70 16.11 19.56 -2.34
N ILE A 71 14.83 19.43 -2.71
CA ILE A 71 14.36 18.75 -3.92
C ILE A 71 14.98 19.38 -5.18
N GLU A 72 14.98 20.70 -5.28
CA GLU A 72 15.57 21.43 -6.41
C GLU A 72 17.08 21.18 -6.50
N THR A 73 17.79 21.31 -5.37
CA THR A 73 19.24 21.06 -5.32
C THR A 73 19.60 19.62 -5.72
N VAL A 74 18.81 18.63 -5.28
CA VAL A 74 19.02 17.22 -5.66
C VAL A 74 18.72 17.02 -7.14
N ARG A 75 17.66 17.65 -7.67
CA ARG A 75 17.30 17.57 -9.09
C ARG A 75 18.43 18.10 -9.98
N GLU A 76 19.03 19.23 -9.65
CA GLU A 76 20.14 19.81 -10.42
C GLU A 76 21.40 18.92 -10.45
N LYS A 77 21.64 18.17 -9.38
CA LYS A 77 22.81 17.29 -9.22
C LYS A 77 22.57 15.86 -9.68
N SER A 78 21.45 15.59 -10.35
CA SER A 78 21.04 14.23 -10.74
C SER A 78 20.76 14.11 -12.24
N ASP A 79 21.25 13.05 -12.87
CA ASP A 79 20.93 12.70 -14.26
C ASP A 79 19.50 12.17 -14.39
N TYR A 80 19.03 11.49 -13.35
CA TYR A 80 17.65 11.08 -13.22
C TYR A 80 17.06 11.57 -11.91
N PHE A 81 15.83 12.04 -11.97
CA PHE A 81 15.12 12.54 -10.81
C PHE A 81 13.61 12.31 -10.95
N ASN A 82 12.97 11.82 -9.90
CA ASN A 82 11.53 11.65 -9.84
C ASN A 82 11.02 11.87 -8.41
N ILE A 83 9.84 12.46 -8.29
CA ILE A 83 9.17 12.69 -7.00
C ILE A 83 7.89 11.87 -6.98
N ILE A 84 7.76 11.07 -5.92
CA ILE A 84 6.57 10.28 -5.64
C ILE A 84 5.93 10.83 -4.37
N SER A 85 4.70 11.32 -4.48
CA SER A 85 3.94 11.92 -3.37
C SER A 85 2.51 11.37 -3.32
N ARG A 86 1.96 11.27 -2.11
CA ARG A 86 0.52 11.03 -1.91
C ARG A 86 -0.30 12.31 -2.07
N ASP A 87 0.33 13.47 -1.87
CA ASP A 87 -0.25 14.79 -2.11
C ASP A 87 0.18 15.29 -3.49
N TYR A 88 -0.49 14.78 -4.53
CA TYR A 88 -0.20 15.05 -5.94
C TYR A 88 -1.15 16.10 -6.55
N LYS A 89 -2.14 16.58 -5.76
CA LYS A 89 -3.27 17.36 -6.28
C LYS A 89 -2.85 18.70 -6.91
N ASP A 90 -1.71 19.25 -6.51
CA ASP A 90 -1.26 20.57 -6.94
C ASP A 90 0.05 20.54 -7.77
N ASN A 91 0.51 19.37 -8.23
CA ASN A 91 1.81 19.29 -8.91
C ASN A 91 1.84 18.26 -10.06
N GLU A 92 1.60 18.71 -11.30
CA GLU A 92 1.59 17.88 -12.53
C GLU A 92 2.89 17.08 -12.74
N ALA A 93 4.02 17.55 -12.17
CA ALA A 93 5.31 16.88 -12.28
C ALA A 93 5.53 15.77 -11.23
N THR A 94 4.59 15.55 -10.31
CA THR A 94 4.69 14.50 -9.27
C THR A 94 3.94 13.24 -9.69
N VAL A 95 4.60 12.10 -9.52
CA VAL A 95 3.96 10.80 -9.76
C VAL A 95 3.16 10.41 -8.52
N PRO A 96 1.87 10.05 -8.64
CA PRO A 96 1.09 9.55 -7.51
C PRO A 96 1.78 8.33 -6.88
N TRP A 97 1.76 8.26 -5.56
CA TRP A 97 2.35 7.13 -4.84
C TRP A 97 1.72 5.79 -5.25
N PHE A 98 2.58 4.79 -5.49
CA PHE A 98 2.20 3.40 -5.71
C PHE A 98 3.16 2.46 -4.96
N PRO A 99 2.68 1.29 -4.47
CA PRO A 99 3.55 0.32 -3.81
C PRO A 99 4.57 -0.25 -4.80
N ARG A 100 5.86 -0.20 -4.44
CA ARG A 100 6.95 -0.73 -5.28
C ARG A 100 7.35 -2.14 -4.86
N ARG A 101 7.05 -2.51 -3.62
CA ARG A 101 7.24 -3.85 -3.06
C ARG A 101 5.94 -4.40 -2.55
N ILE A 102 5.86 -5.72 -2.52
CA ILE A 102 4.74 -6.43 -1.91
C ILE A 102 4.52 -6.04 -0.44
N ARG A 103 5.59 -5.73 0.31
CA ARG A 103 5.49 -5.25 1.71
C ARG A 103 4.88 -3.85 1.82
N ASP A 104 4.94 -3.05 0.76
CA ASP A 104 4.39 -1.68 0.77
C ASP A 104 2.86 -1.69 0.74
N LEU A 105 2.24 -2.84 0.40
CA LEU A 105 0.80 -3.06 0.52
C LEU A 105 0.30 -2.83 1.96
N ASP A 106 1.13 -3.15 2.96
CA ASP A 106 0.80 -2.95 4.38
C ASP A 106 0.62 -1.46 4.75
N ARG A 107 1.13 -0.52 3.95
CA ARG A 107 1.04 0.93 4.18
C ARG A 107 -0.32 1.54 3.81
N PHE A 108 -1.18 0.79 3.13
CA PHE A 108 -2.53 1.24 2.78
C PHE A 108 -3.60 0.19 3.03
N ALA A 109 -3.25 -1.02 3.50
CA ALA A 109 -4.20 -2.06 3.88
C ALA A 109 -5.32 -1.57 4.83
N ASN A 110 -5.04 -0.53 5.61
CA ASN A 110 -5.97 0.06 6.58
C ASN A 110 -6.73 1.29 6.05
N GLN A 111 -6.54 1.68 4.79
CA GLN A 111 -7.28 2.77 4.14
C GLN A 111 -8.58 2.25 3.54
N ILE A 112 -9.50 1.85 4.42
CA ILE A 112 -10.79 1.25 4.04
C ILE A 112 -11.81 2.36 3.78
N LEU A 113 -12.35 2.42 2.56
CA LEU A 113 -13.36 3.41 2.18
C LEU A 113 -14.79 3.01 2.58
N SER A 114 -15.10 1.71 2.62
CA SER A 114 -16.45 1.19 2.89
C SER A 114 -16.40 -0.27 3.37
N TYR A 115 -17.49 -0.75 4.00
CA TYR A 115 -17.68 -2.16 4.41
C TYR A 115 -16.64 -2.73 5.39
N GLY A 116 -16.03 -1.88 6.22
CA GLY A 116 -15.18 -2.29 7.34
C GLY A 116 -15.98 -2.92 8.49
N ALA A 117 -15.72 -2.48 9.72
CA ALA A 117 -16.48 -2.90 10.90
C ALA A 117 -17.89 -2.27 10.95
N GLU A 118 -18.07 -1.12 10.30
CA GLU A 118 -19.35 -0.41 10.24
C GLU A 118 -20.13 -0.79 8.99
N LEU A 119 -21.45 -0.94 9.16
CA LEU A 119 -22.39 -1.32 8.12
C LEU A 119 -23.29 -0.13 7.83
N ASP A 120 -23.66 0.03 6.56
CA ASP A 120 -24.69 0.96 6.14
C ASP A 120 -26.07 0.49 6.65
N SER A 121 -27.00 1.44 6.81
CA SER A 121 -28.34 1.17 7.39
C SER A 121 -29.22 0.27 6.53
N ASP A 122 -28.92 0.14 5.25
CA ASP A 122 -29.57 -0.77 4.28
C ASP A 122 -28.96 -2.19 4.28
N HIS A 123 -27.87 -2.42 5.01
CA HIS A 123 -27.26 -3.74 5.10
C HIS A 123 -28.17 -4.71 5.90
N PRO A 124 -28.42 -5.94 5.40
CA PRO A 124 -29.35 -6.88 6.04
C PRO A 124 -28.95 -7.26 7.48
N GLY A 125 -27.66 -7.23 7.78
CA GLY A 125 -27.10 -7.42 9.13
C GLY A 125 -26.90 -6.15 9.97
N PHE A 126 -27.47 -5.00 9.58
CA PHE A 126 -27.23 -3.71 10.28
C PHE A 126 -27.71 -3.72 11.74
N THR A 127 -28.84 -4.39 12.01
CA THR A 127 -29.43 -4.51 13.36
C THR A 127 -28.98 -5.78 14.10
N ASP A 128 -28.25 -6.68 13.44
CA ASP A 128 -27.75 -7.91 14.05
C ASP A 128 -26.42 -7.66 14.78
N GLU A 129 -26.50 -7.58 16.11
CA GLU A 129 -25.33 -7.37 16.96
C GLU A 129 -24.30 -8.50 16.88
N THR A 130 -24.74 -9.74 16.72
CA THR A 130 -23.86 -10.91 16.65
C THR A 130 -23.08 -10.86 15.34
N TYR A 131 -23.77 -10.58 14.24
CA TYR A 131 -23.16 -10.38 12.93
C TYR A 131 -22.18 -9.19 12.92
N ARG A 132 -22.52 -8.07 13.56
CA ARG A 132 -21.63 -6.90 13.69
C ARG A 132 -20.36 -7.22 14.48
N LYS A 133 -20.48 -7.90 15.62
CA LYS A 133 -19.33 -8.35 16.41
C LYS A 133 -18.45 -9.29 15.58
N ARG A 134 -19.05 -10.20 14.82
CA ARG A 134 -18.35 -11.13 13.94
C ARG A 134 -17.63 -10.42 12.78
N ARG A 135 -18.25 -9.40 12.17
CA ARG A 135 -17.60 -8.52 11.16
C ARG A 135 -16.43 -7.74 11.73
N LYS A 136 -16.58 -7.19 12.94
CA LYS A 136 -15.49 -6.49 13.62
C LYS A 136 -14.29 -7.43 13.86
N TYR A 137 -14.54 -8.67 14.30
CA TYR A 137 -13.49 -9.68 14.45
C TYR A 137 -12.67 -9.90 13.17
N PHE A 138 -13.33 -10.01 12.01
CA PHE A 138 -12.64 -10.13 10.72
C PHE A 138 -11.90 -8.85 10.31
N ALA A 139 -12.50 -7.68 10.57
CA ALA A 139 -11.86 -6.39 10.31
C ALA A 139 -10.58 -6.23 11.15
N ASP A 140 -10.62 -6.63 12.42
CA ASP A 140 -9.46 -6.58 13.32
C ASP A 140 -8.34 -7.54 12.85
N ILE A 141 -8.68 -8.73 12.35
CA ILE A 141 -7.69 -9.64 11.72
C ILE A 141 -7.01 -8.95 10.53
N ALA A 142 -7.80 -8.38 9.61
CA ALA A 142 -7.27 -7.75 8.42
C ALA A 142 -6.40 -6.51 8.76
N PHE A 143 -6.83 -5.71 9.73
CA PHE A 143 -6.13 -4.49 10.16
C PHE A 143 -4.73 -4.77 10.73
N ASN A 144 -4.60 -5.90 11.44
CA ASN A 144 -3.36 -6.29 12.12
C ASN A 144 -2.44 -7.17 11.26
N TYR A 145 -2.94 -7.72 10.15
CA TYR A 145 -2.13 -8.52 9.24
C TYR A 145 -0.99 -7.70 8.61
N LYS A 146 0.18 -8.35 8.47
CA LYS A 146 1.34 -7.82 7.74
C LYS A 146 1.87 -8.83 6.75
N HIS A 147 2.39 -8.34 5.63
CA HIS A 147 2.98 -9.17 4.59
C HIS A 147 4.09 -10.08 5.17
N GLY A 148 3.99 -11.38 4.86
CA GLY A 148 4.93 -12.41 5.33
C GLY A 148 4.47 -13.14 6.58
N GLN A 149 3.42 -12.68 7.25
CA GLN A 149 2.76 -13.45 8.32
C GLN A 149 1.89 -14.56 7.72
N PRO A 150 1.75 -15.71 8.40
CA PRO A 150 0.76 -16.70 8.00
C PRO A 150 -0.65 -16.12 8.13
N LEU A 151 -1.53 -16.44 7.19
CA LEU A 151 -2.93 -16.05 7.27
C LEU A 151 -3.58 -16.73 8.49
N PRO A 152 -4.25 -15.97 9.38
CA PRO A 152 -4.93 -16.56 10.53
C PRO A 152 -6.01 -17.53 10.06
N HIS A 153 -6.04 -18.72 10.66
CA HIS A 153 -7.15 -19.63 10.44
C HIS A 153 -8.39 -19.10 11.17
N VAL A 154 -9.56 -19.18 10.54
CA VAL A 154 -10.82 -18.84 11.17
C VAL A 154 -11.73 -20.04 11.20
N ASP A 155 -12.12 -20.43 12.40
CA ASP A 155 -13.17 -21.40 12.62
C ASP A 155 -14.53 -20.75 12.34
N TYR A 156 -15.11 -21.11 11.20
CA TYR A 156 -16.45 -20.68 10.81
C TYR A 156 -17.51 -21.42 11.62
N THR A 157 -18.60 -20.73 11.95
CA THR A 157 -19.75 -21.34 12.63
C THR A 157 -20.47 -22.29 11.67
N GLU A 158 -21.31 -23.15 12.23
CA GLU A 158 -22.15 -24.05 11.42
C GLU A 158 -23.10 -23.26 10.51
N GLU A 159 -23.65 -22.14 10.99
CA GLU A 159 -24.51 -21.24 10.22
C GLU A 159 -23.77 -20.58 9.04
N GLU A 160 -22.55 -20.06 9.28
CA GLU A 160 -21.68 -19.51 8.23
C GLU A 160 -21.36 -20.58 7.16
N THR A 161 -21.03 -21.79 7.62
CA THR A 161 -20.71 -22.93 6.75
C THR A 161 -21.93 -23.39 5.94
N ASN A 162 -23.12 -23.42 6.55
CA ASN A 162 -24.37 -23.75 5.88
C ASN A 162 -24.73 -22.72 4.80
N THR A 163 -24.55 -21.43 5.10
CA THR A 163 -24.73 -20.34 4.14
C THR A 163 -23.80 -20.50 2.94
N TRP A 164 -22.52 -20.75 3.17
CA TRP A 164 -21.55 -21.05 2.11
C TRP A 164 -21.99 -22.25 1.26
N ARG A 165 -22.42 -23.33 1.90
CA ARG A 165 -22.86 -24.57 1.22
C ARG A 165 -24.03 -24.32 0.29
N GLU A 166 -25.02 -23.53 0.70
CA GLU A 166 -26.20 -23.24 -0.12
C GLU A 166 -25.84 -22.41 -1.36
N VAL A 167 -25.05 -21.35 -1.18
CA VAL A 167 -24.57 -20.51 -2.28
C VAL A 167 -23.72 -21.35 -3.26
N PHE A 168 -22.77 -22.12 -2.74
CA PHE A 168 -21.87 -22.94 -3.55
C PHE A 168 -22.63 -23.98 -4.38
N ARG A 169 -23.63 -24.66 -3.80
CA ARG A 169 -24.46 -25.64 -4.52
C ARG A 169 -25.25 -25.02 -5.67
N ASN A 170 -25.86 -23.86 -5.43
CA ASN A 170 -26.67 -23.19 -6.44
C ASN A 170 -25.81 -22.62 -7.58
N LEU A 171 -24.67 -22.01 -7.27
CA LEU A 171 -23.73 -21.52 -8.30
C LEU A 171 -23.11 -22.68 -9.09
N THR A 172 -22.74 -23.78 -8.42
CA THR A 172 -22.12 -24.95 -9.05
C THR A 172 -22.98 -25.55 -10.17
N LYS A 173 -24.32 -25.55 -10.02
CA LYS A 173 -25.24 -26.04 -11.06
C LYS A 173 -25.19 -25.20 -12.33
N LEU A 174 -24.86 -23.91 -12.22
CA LEU A 174 -24.86 -22.96 -13.32
C LEU A 174 -23.51 -22.87 -14.04
N TYR A 175 -22.42 -23.27 -13.38
CA TYR A 175 -21.08 -23.20 -13.98
C TYR A 175 -20.92 -23.89 -15.33
N PRO A 176 -21.47 -25.10 -15.58
CA PRO A 176 -21.30 -25.76 -16.87
C PRO A 176 -21.87 -24.96 -18.06
N THR A 177 -22.90 -24.16 -17.82
CA THR A 177 -23.64 -23.44 -18.87
C THR A 177 -23.29 -21.95 -18.93
N HIS A 178 -22.85 -21.34 -17.82
CA HIS A 178 -22.65 -19.90 -17.73
C HIS A 178 -21.21 -19.49 -17.39
N ALA A 179 -20.36 -20.39 -16.89
CA ALA A 179 -18.98 -20.05 -16.58
C ALA A 179 -18.08 -20.22 -17.82
N CYS A 180 -17.09 -19.35 -17.96
CA CYS A 180 -16.06 -19.50 -18.99
C CYS A 180 -15.22 -20.77 -18.73
N GLN A 181 -14.60 -21.31 -19.78
CA GLN A 181 -13.82 -22.55 -19.70
C GLN A 181 -12.68 -22.49 -18.67
N GLY A 182 -12.06 -21.32 -18.48
CA GLY A 182 -11.03 -21.12 -17.46
C GLY A 182 -11.54 -21.34 -16.03
N ALA A 183 -12.81 -21.02 -15.76
CA ALA A 183 -13.42 -21.23 -14.45
C ALA A 183 -13.85 -22.69 -14.21
N THR A 184 -14.16 -23.44 -15.27
CA THR A 184 -14.56 -24.86 -15.16
C THR A 184 -13.35 -25.82 -15.16
N GLY A 185 -12.21 -25.43 -15.76
CA GLY A 185 -11.01 -26.26 -15.86
C GLY A 185 -10.25 -26.50 -14.54
N VAL A 186 -10.32 -25.57 -13.59
CA VAL A 186 -9.60 -25.65 -12.29
C VAL A 186 -10.12 -26.80 -11.39
N ARG A 187 -11.30 -27.35 -11.67
CA ARG A 187 -11.92 -28.44 -10.89
C ARG A 187 -11.29 -29.83 -11.07
N SER A 188 -10.36 -30.00 -12.01
CA SER A 188 -9.78 -31.31 -12.31
C SER A 188 -8.69 -31.76 -11.34
N HIS A 189 -8.30 -30.94 -10.35
CA HIS A 189 -7.14 -31.17 -9.49
C HIS A 189 -7.41 -31.01 -7.98
N VAL A 190 -8.68 -31.10 -7.54
CA VAL A 190 -9.03 -31.15 -6.10
C VAL A 190 -9.90 -32.36 -5.82
#